data_AF-A0AAD6UP77-F1
#
_entry.id   AF-A0AAD6UP77-F1
#
_cell.length_a   1.000
_cell.length_b   1.000
_cell.length_c   1.000
_cell.angle_alpha   90.00
_cell.angle_beta   90.00
_cell.angle_gamma   90.00
#
_symmetry.space_group_name_H-M   'P 1'
#
loop_
_entity.id
_entity.type
_entity.pdbx_description
1 polymer ?
#
loop_
_entity_poly.entity_id
_entity_poly.type
_entity_poly.pdbx_seq_one_letter_code
_entity_poly.pdbx_strand_id
1 'polypeptide(L)'
;LQVSLSYPCGFCGRAGENCKVSIDGGKAQSDCPFHYPFSITPASKISQSKPCTNVPIKCPFPNCNAVHWKYNFRLHLEHRHPNWQNFLTPDCTFLSSIVITREEQLALKI
;
A
#
# COMPACT_ATOMS: atom_id res chain seq x y z
N LEU A 1 -0.05 -5.98 20.72
CA LEU A 1 -0.72 -6.10 19.40
C LEU A 1 0.08 -7.09 18.56
N GLN A 2 -0.58 -8.11 18.00
CA GLN A 2 0.06 -9.01 17.02
C GLN A 2 -0.20 -8.46 15.62
N VAL A 3 0.87 -8.15 14.89
CA VAL A 3 0.79 -7.72 13.47
C VAL A 3 0.62 -8.96 12.61
N SER A 4 -0.34 -8.93 11.67
CA SER A 4 -0.51 -10.03 10.71
C SER A 4 0.65 -10.04 9.72
N LEU A 5 1.14 -11.23 9.37
CA LEU A 5 2.12 -11.41 8.28
C LEU A 5 1.46 -11.51 6.90
N SER A 6 0.14 -11.75 6.86
CA SER A 6 -0.63 -11.83 5.62
C SER A 6 -1.53 -10.61 5.53
N TYR A 7 -1.19 -9.69 4.63
CA TYR A 7 -1.92 -8.44 4.37
C TYR A 7 -2.31 -7.64 5.63
N PRO A 8 -1.35 -7.22 6.47
CA PRO A 8 -1.67 -6.35 7.59
C PRO A 8 -2.34 -5.06 7.12
N CYS A 9 -3.24 -4.55 7.97
CA CYS A 9 -3.94 -3.28 7.78
C CYS A 9 -3.04 -2.11 8.18
N GLY A 10 -2.97 -1.08 7.34
CA GLY A 10 -2.22 0.15 7.63
C GLY A 10 -2.77 0.99 8.78
N PHE A 11 -3.98 0.70 9.28
CA PHE A 11 -4.56 1.40 10.43
C PHE A 11 -4.33 0.66 11.76
N CYS A 12 -4.49 -0.66 11.79
CA CYS A 12 -4.47 -1.43 13.04
C CYS A 12 -3.48 -2.60 13.08
N GLY A 13 -2.77 -2.88 11.99
CA GLY A 13 -1.80 -3.97 11.87
C GLY A 13 -2.40 -5.38 11.82
N ARG A 14 -3.70 -5.55 12.04
CA ARG A 14 -4.39 -6.84 11.94
C ARG A 14 -4.74 -7.17 10.48
N ALA A 15 -5.13 -8.42 10.23
CA ALA A 15 -5.75 -8.85 8.98
C ALA A 15 -7.14 -9.46 9.28
N GLY A 16 -8.02 -9.48 8.28
CA GLY A 16 -9.36 -10.06 8.40
C GLY A 16 -10.44 -9.25 7.68
N GLU A 17 -11.70 -9.60 7.97
CA GLU A 17 -12.87 -9.08 7.24
C GLU A 17 -13.08 -7.56 7.39
N ASN A 18 -12.70 -6.99 8.53
CA ASN A 18 -12.87 -5.56 8.87
C ASN A 18 -11.57 -4.75 8.66
N CYS A 19 -10.84 -5.00 7.57
CA CYS A 19 -9.61 -4.29 7.22
C CYS A 19 -9.48 -4.05 5.70
N LYS A 20 -10.59 -4.14 4.96
CA LYS A 20 -10.62 -3.85 3.54
C LYS A 20 -10.29 -2.38 3.33
N VAL A 21 -9.63 -2.10 2.22
CA VAL A 21 -9.20 -0.75 1.86
C VAL A 21 -9.63 -0.44 0.44
N SER A 22 -10.06 0.79 0.21
CA SER A 22 -10.43 1.30 -1.10
C SER A 22 -10.00 2.76 -1.24
N ILE A 23 -10.10 3.27 -2.47
CA ILE A 23 -9.78 4.66 -2.79
C ILE A 23 -11.05 5.30 -3.34
N ASP A 24 -11.49 6.38 -2.70
CA ASP A 24 -12.65 7.18 -3.13
C ASP A 24 -12.29 8.67 -3.13
N GLY A 25 -12.51 9.34 -4.26
CA GLY A 25 -12.17 10.77 -4.42
C GLY A 25 -10.72 11.12 -4.05
N GLY A 26 -9.75 10.20 -4.25
CA GLY A 26 -8.35 10.38 -3.86
C GLY A 26 -8.08 10.27 -2.36
N LYS A 27 -9.04 9.76 -1.58
CA LYS A 27 -8.92 9.49 -0.14
C LYS A 27 -8.90 8.00 0.14
N ALA A 28 -8.19 7.62 1.20
CA ALA A 28 -8.20 6.26 1.71
C ALA A 28 -9.49 5.98 2.50
N GLN A 29 -10.21 4.93 2.11
CA GLN A 29 -11.38 4.42 2.81
C GLN A 29 -11.10 3.02 3.36
N SER A 30 -11.66 2.69 4.52
CA SER A 30 -11.54 1.36 5.09
C SER A 30 -12.71 1.07 6.04
N ASP A 31 -13.08 -0.20 6.15
CA ASP A 31 -14.00 -0.71 7.17
C ASP A 31 -13.30 -1.03 8.51
N CYS A 32 -12.02 -0.67 8.63
CA CYS A 32 -11.28 -0.81 9.88
C CYS A 32 -11.86 0.10 10.97
N PRO A 33 -12.11 -0.41 12.20
CA PRO A 33 -12.56 0.43 13.32
C PRO A 33 -11.59 1.55 13.74
N PHE A 34 -10.33 1.44 13.33
CA PHE A 34 -9.27 2.44 13.56
C PHE A 34 -9.02 3.31 12.32
N HIS A 35 -9.92 3.26 11.33
CA HIS A 35 -9.85 4.09 10.14
C HIS A 35 -9.93 5.57 10.52
N TYR A 36 -9.09 6.36 9.85
CA TYR A 36 -9.26 7.79 9.75
C TYR A 36 -9.09 8.18 8.29
N PRO A 37 -9.91 9.11 7.76
CA PRO A 37 -9.80 9.54 6.39
C PRO A 37 -8.53 10.37 6.20
N PHE A 38 -7.80 10.11 5.12
CA PHE A 38 -6.69 10.96 4.68
C PHE A 38 -6.61 11.00 3.16
N SER A 39 -6.09 12.11 2.62
CA SER A 39 -5.85 12.27 1.19
C SER A 39 -4.57 11.55 0.78
N ILE A 40 -4.64 10.77 -0.30
CA ILE A 40 -3.54 9.92 -0.77
C ILE A 40 -2.39 10.76 -1.31
N THR A 41 -2.67 11.73 -2.18
CA THR A 41 -1.64 12.56 -2.84
C THR A 41 -0.65 13.24 -1.89
N PRO A 42 -1.08 13.89 -0.78
CA PRO A 42 -0.12 14.42 0.18
C PRO A 42 0.54 13.35 1.04
N ALA A 43 -0.14 12.22 1.32
CA ALA A 43 0.41 11.12 2.11
C ALA A 43 1.43 10.28 1.31
N SER A 44 1.40 10.30 -0.02
CA SER A 44 2.35 9.59 -0.88
C SER A 44 3.65 10.37 -1.11
N LYS A 45 3.84 11.53 -0.47
CA LYS A 45 5.04 12.36 -0.59
C LYS A 45 5.81 12.33 0.71
N ILE A 46 7.11 12.08 0.62
CA ILE A 46 8.01 12.15 1.77
C ILE A 46 8.17 13.60 2.24
N SER A 47 8.22 13.80 3.54
CA SER A 47 8.59 15.06 4.17
C SER A 47 9.23 14.80 5.53
N GLN A 48 9.94 15.79 6.08
CA GLN A 48 10.57 15.66 7.40
C GLN A 48 9.58 15.27 8.50
N SER A 49 8.35 15.80 8.45
CA SER A 49 7.31 15.50 9.45
C SER A 49 6.48 14.26 9.11
N LYS A 50 6.49 13.80 7.85
CA LYS A 50 5.77 12.62 7.37
C LYS A 50 6.70 11.78 6.50
N PRO A 51 7.58 10.98 7.13
CA PRO A 51 8.53 10.16 6.38
C PRO A 51 7.87 8.93 5.75
N CYS A 52 6.71 8.50 6.23
CA CYS A 52 6.01 7.33 5.71
C CYS A 52 5.17 7.69 4.49
N THR A 53 5.43 7.05 3.34
CA THR A 53 4.58 7.19 2.14
C THR A 53 3.62 6.02 1.95
N ASN A 54 3.37 5.24 3.01
CA ASN A 54 2.49 4.09 2.95
C ASN A 54 1.03 4.52 2.75
N VAL A 55 0.55 4.34 1.53
CA VAL A 55 -0.82 4.62 1.11
C VAL A 55 -1.43 3.39 0.44
N PRO A 56 -2.76 3.31 0.36
CA PRO A 56 -3.41 2.33 -0.50
C PRO A 56 -3.14 2.66 -1.96
N ILE A 57 -2.82 1.64 -2.74
CA ILE A 57 -2.54 1.76 -4.18
C ILE A 57 -3.51 0.82 -4.91
N LYS A 58 -3.91 1.17 -6.14
CA LYS A 58 -4.74 0.31 -6.99
C LYS A 58 -3.85 -0.60 -7.84
N CYS A 59 -4.23 -1.87 -7.99
CA CYS A 59 -3.52 -2.78 -8.89
C CYS A 59 -3.57 -2.26 -10.34
N PRO A 60 -2.44 -2.26 -11.08
CA PRO A 60 -2.39 -1.73 -12.44
C PRO A 60 -2.82 -2.77 -13.48
N PHE A 61 -2.96 -4.04 -13.10
CA PHE A 61 -3.32 -5.10 -14.04
C PHE A 61 -4.76 -4.95 -14.52
N PRO A 62 -5.00 -5.12 -15.84
CA PRO A 62 -6.36 -5.13 -16.35
C PRO A 62 -7.16 -6.26 -15.68
N ASN A 63 -8.41 -5.97 -15.33
CA ASN A 63 -9.32 -6.88 -14.62
C ASN A 63 -8.94 -7.18 -13.16
N CYS A 64 -7.99 -6.46 -12.56
CA CYS A 64 -7.72 -6.51 -11.13
C CYS A 64 -8.16 -5.22 -10.43
N ASN A 65 -9.23 -5.30 -9.64
CA ASN A 65 -9.75 -4.17 -8.87
C ASN A 65 -9.19 -4.11 -7.43
N ALA A 66 -8.16 -4.91 -7.14
CA ALA A 66 -7.58 -4.96 -5.80
C ALA A 66 -6.93 -3.62 -5.43
N VAL A 67 -7.15 -3.22 -4.18
CA VAL A 67 -6.48 -2.09 -3.54
C VAL A 67 -5.80 -2.62 -2.29
N HIS A 68 -4.51 -2.35 -2.15
CA HIS A 68 -3.71 -2.80 -1.02
C HIS A 68 -2.81 -1.68 -0.51
N TRP A 69 -2.38 -1.78 0.75
CA TRP A 69 -1.30 -0.93 1.25
C TRP A 69 -0.02 -1.13 0.45
N LYS A 70 0.76 -0.05 0.28
CA LYS A 70 2.05 -0.05 -0.41
C LYS A 70 2.90 -1.28 -0.09
N TYR A 71 3.11 -1.56 1.19
CA TYR A 71 3.95 -2.68 1.64
C TYR A 71 3.37 -4.08 1.33
N ASN A 72 2.07 -4.19 1.07
CA ASN A 72 1.41 -5.46 0.75
C ASN A 72 1.46 -5.80 -0.75
N PHE A 73 1.82 -4.85 -1.61
CA PHE A 73 1.64 -5.02 -3.05
C PHE A 73 2.54 -6.08 -3.66
N ARG A 74 3.76 -6.25 -3.14
CA ARG A 74 4.66 -7.27 -3.65
C ARG A 74 4.07 -8.67 -3.50
N LEU A 75 3.51 -8.97 -2.32
CA LEU A 75 2.80 -10.20 -2.03
C LEU A 75 1.57 -10.39 -2.96
N HIS A 76 0.83 -9.31 -3.24
CA HIS A 76 -0.29 -9.34 -4.17
C HIS A 76 0.14 -9.73 -5.59
N LEU A 77 1.18 -9.11 -6.11
CA LEU A 77 1.71 -9.40 -7.44
C LEU A 77 2.14 -10.86 -7.54
N GLU A 78 2.90 -11.36 -6.56
CA GLU A 78 3.38 -12.74 -6.51
C GLU A 78 2.24 -13.78 -6.47
N HIS A 79 1.16 -13.50 -5.74
CA HIS A 79 0.03 -14.43 -5.58
C HIS A 79 -1.02 -14.36 -6.69
N ARG A 80 -1.30 -13.18 -7.23
CA ARG A 80 -2.46 -12.94 -8.13
C ARG A 80 -2.06 -12.71 -9.57
N HIS A 81 -0.81 -12.36 -9.83
CA HIS A 81 -0.30 -12.08 -11.16
C HIS A 81 0.96 -12.90 -11.44
N PRO A 82 0.83 -14.23 -11.66
CA PRO A 82 1.95 -15.05 -12.11
C PRO A 82 2.57 -14.42 -13.36
N ASN A 83 3.88 -14.17 -13.33
CA ASN A 83 4.63 -13.46 -14.37
C ASN A 83 4.40 -11.95 -14.46
N TRP A 84 4.01 -11.28 -13.37
CA TRP A 84 3.83 -9.83 -13.36
C TRP A 84 5.05 -9.05 -13.84
N GLN A 85 6.25 -9.61 -13.65
CA GLN A 85 7.53 -9.03 -14.10
C GLN A 85 7.62 -8.88 -15.62
N ASN A 86 6.86 -9.66 -16.38
CA ASN A 86 6.80 -9.53 -17.85
C ASN A 86 5.91 -8.36 -18.29
N PHE A 87 5.02 -7.90 -17.41
CA PHE A 87 4.05 -6.84 -17.70
C PHE A 87 4.46 -5.50 -17.07
N LEU A 88 5.13 -5.53 -15.93
CA LEU A 88 5.64 -4.36 -15.25
C LEU A 88 7.15 -4.27 -15.48
N THR A 89 7.56 -3.34 -16.34
CA THR A 89 8.99 -3.04 -16.51
C THR A 89 9.55 -2.41 -15.23
N PRO A 90 10.84 -2.61 -14.91
CA PRO A 90 11.48 -1.98 -13.75
C PRO A 90 11.32 -0.45 -13.69
N ASP A 91 11.27 0.19 -14.86
CA ASP A 91 11.14 1.64 -15.01
C ASP A 91 9.67 2.12 -14.99
N CYS A 92 8.70 1.23 -14.78
CA CYS A 92 7.30 1.65 -14.70
C CYS A 92 7.02 2.35 -13.36
N THR A 93 6.30 3.46 -13.43
CA THR A 93 5.95 4.34 -12.29
C THR A 93 5.27 3.60 -11.14
N PHE A 94 4.58 2.50 -11.45
CA PHE A 94 3.92 1.67 -10.46
C PHE A 94 4.91 0.95 -9.54
N LEU A 95 5.98 0.34 -10.05
CA LEU A 95 6.93 -0.37 -9.20
C LEU A 95 7.65 0.58 -8.24
N SER A 96 8.02 1.77 -8.73
CA SER A 96 8.57 2.83 -7.87
C SER A 96 7.59 3.24 -6.76
N SER A 97 6.28 3.20 -7.02
CA SER A 97 5.26 3.56 -6.02
C SER A 97 5.08 2.54 -4.90
N ILE A 98 5.46 1.27 -5.11
CA ILE A 98 5.31 0.19 -4.10
C ILE A 98 6.60 -0.12 -3.33
N VAL A 99 7.73 0.48 -3.72
CA VAL A 99 9.02 0.30 -3.05
C VAL A 99 9.12 1.18 -1.80
N ILE A 100 9.42 0.57 -0.65
CA ILE A 100 9.84 1.33 0.54
C ILE A 100 11.27 1.81 0.29
N THR A 101 11.45 3.11 0.10
CA THR A 101 12.75 3.71 -0.23
C THR A 101 13.70 3.70 0.97
N ARG A 102 15.00 3.80 0.70
CA ARG A 102 16.02 3.92 1.76
C ARG A 102 15.80 5.15 2.63
N GLU A 103 15.33 6.25 2.05
CA GLU A 103 15.01 7.47 2.78
C GLU A 103 13.87 7.21 3.78
N GLU A 104 12.80 6.54 3.35
CA GLU A 104 11.70 6.12 4.24
C GLU A 104 12.22 5.20 5.36
N GLN A 105 13.04 4.20 5.04
CA GLN A 105 13.61 3.26 6.03
C GLN A 105 14.41 3.99 7.10
N LEU A 106 15.34 4.86 6.69
CA LEU A 106 16.17 5.64 7.61
C LEU A 106 15.33 6.55 8.50
N ALA A 107 14.34 7.24 7.93
CA ALA A 107 13.50 8.14 8.69
C ALA A 107 12.52 7.41 9.63
N LEU A 108 12.12 6.19 9.29
CA LEU A 108 11.28 5.32 10.13
C LEU A 108 12.09 4.44 11.09
N LYS A 109 13.42 4.42 10.98
CA LYS A 109 14.35 3.60 11.78
C LYS A 109 14.08 2.10 11.65
N ILE A 110 13.85 1.63 10.42
CA ILE A 110 13.64 0.22 10.05
C ILE A 110 14.67 -0.26 9.04
#